data_AF-A0A392VLH5-F1
#
_entry.id   AF-A0A392VLH5-F1
#
_cell.length_a   1.000
_cell.length_b   1.000
_cell.length_c   1.000
_cell.angle_alpha   90.00
_cell.angle_beta   90.00
_cell.angle_gamma   90.00
#
_symmetry.space_group_name_H-M   'P 1'
#
loop_
_entity.id
_entity.type
_entity.pdbx_description
1 polymer ?
#
loop_
_entity_poly.entity_id
_entity_poly.type
_entity_poly.pdbx_seq_one_letter_code
_entity_poly.pdbx_strand_id
1 'polypeptide(L)' 'MRLTTAPVLILPDVKESFVVYCDASKMGHGGVLMQRGQVVAYASRQLKV' A
#
# COMPACT_ATOMS: atom_id res chain seq x y z
N MET A 1 4.34 13.71 -6.80
CA MET A 1 3.56 12.92 -7.79
C MET A 1 2.22 12.59 -7.16
N ARG A 2 1.14 13.28 -7.55
CA ARG A 2 -0.23 12.98 -7.07
C ARG A 2 -0.79 11.90 -7.99
N LEU A 3 -1.11 10.72 -7.46
CA LEU A 3 -2.00 9.79 -8.17
C LEU A 3 -3.38 10.46 -8.20
N THR A 4 -3.71 11.13 -9.29
CA THR A 4 -5.03 11.76 -9.49
C THR A 4 -6.09 10.78 -9.95
N THR A 5 -5.67 9.55 -10.30
CA THR A 5 -6.54 8.44 -10.69
C THR A 5 -6.70 7.50 -9.50
N ALA A 6 -7.94 7.17 -9.15
CA ALA A 6 -8.21 6.16 -8.13
C ALA A 6 -7.68 4.80 -8.62
N PRO A 7 -6.77 4.15 -7.88
CA PRO A 7 -6.31 2.80 -8.24
C PRO A 7 -7.43 1.79 -8.02
N VAL A 8 -7.50 0.77 -8.88
CA VAL A 8 -8.43 -0.36 -8.69
C VAL A 8 -7.91 -1.21 -7.54
N LEU A 9 -8.70 -1.30 -6.47
CA LEU A 9 -8.42 -2.14 -5.31
C LEU A 9 -9.27 -3.41 -5.38
N ILE A 10 -8.67 -4.54 -4.98
CA ILE A 10 -9.43 -5.77 -4.77
C ILE A 10 -9.88 -5.88 -3.32
N LEU A 11 -10.95 -6.65 -3.08
CA LEU A 11 -11.36 -7.00 -1.72
C LEU A 11 -10.33 -7.97 -1.11
N PRO A 12 -9.99 -7.80 0.19
CA PRO A 12 -9.08 -8.72 0.87
C PRO A 12 -9.72 -10.11 0.99
N ASP A 13 -8.96 -11.14 0.65
CA ASP A 13 -9.31 -12.52 0.95
C ASP A 13 -8.53 -12.97 2.20
N VAL A 14 -9.23 -13.21 3.30
CA VAL A 14 -8.62 -13.62 4.57
C VAL A 14 -7.98 -15.02 4.53
N LYS A 15 -8.29 -15.82 3.50
CA LYS A 15 -7.70 -17.16 3.32
C LYS A 15 -6.37 -17.12 2.59
N GLU A 16 -6.08 -16.01 1.92
CA GLU A 16 -4.88 -15.85 1.10
C GLU A 16 -3.80 -15.10 1.84
N SER A 17 -2.55 -15.43 1.55
CA SER A 17 -1.40 -14.73 2.13
C SER A 17 -1.32 -13.30 1.59
N PHE A 18 -1.04 -12.36 2.48
CA PHE A 18 -0.76 -10.98 2.13
C PHE A 18 0.75 -10.79 1.92
N VAL A 19 1.10 -9.95 0.95
CA VAL A 19 2.46 -9.44 0.75
C VAL A 19 2.44 -7.94 1.01
N VAL A 20 3.33 -7.48 1.89
CA VAL A 20 3.48 -6.05 2.19
C VAL A 20 4.75 -5.54 1.53
N TYR A 21 4.60 -4.54 0.68
CA TYR A 21 5.72 -3.79 0.13
C TYR A 21 5.82 -2.46 0.86
N CYS A 22 6.95 -2.17 1.49
CA CYS A 22 7.20 -0.92 2.18
C CYS A 22 8.30 -0.13 1.47
N ASP A 23 8.07 1.16 1.31
CA ASP A 23 9.09 2.12 0.90
C ASP A 23 9.21 3.22 1.94
N ALA A 24 10.44 3.67 2.20
CA ALA A 24 10.74 4.60 3.27
C ALA A 24 11.64 5.72 2.77
N SER A 25 11.29 6.95 3.15
CA SER A 25 12.11 8.13 2.94
C SER A 25 12.34 8.87 4.25
N LYS A 26 13.25 9.83 4.27
CA LYS A 26 13.52 10.68 5.44
C LYS A 26 12.28 11.41 5.98
N MET A 27 11.26 11.65 5.14
CA MET A 27 10.08 12.43 5.51
C MET A 27 8.82 11.58 5.71
N GLY A 28 8.84 10.30 5.36
CA GLY A 28 7.62 9.50 5.37
C GLY A 28 7.85 8.05 4.98
N HIS A 29 6.93 7.20 5.46
CA HIS A 29 6.81 5.80 5.07
C HIS A 29 5.57 5.60 4.21
N GLY A 30 5.72 4.80 3.17
CA GLY A 30 4.63 4.29 2.34
C GLY A 30 4.63 2.77 2.37
N GLY A 31 3.46 2.19 2.18
CA GLY A 31 3.27 0.75 2.07
C GLY A 31 2.12 0.39 1.15
N VAL A 32 2.25 -0.76 0.50
CA VAL A 32 1.23 -1.37 -0.35
C VAL A 32 0.96 -2.78 0.15
N LEU A 33 -0.31 -3.09 0.38
CA LEU A 33 -0.78 -4.43 0.71
C LEU A 33 -1.26 -5.12 -0.57
N MET A 34 -0.73 -6.29 -0.87
CA MET A 34 -1.01 -7.02 -2.11
C MET A 34 -1.40 -8.48 -1.85
N GLN A 35 -2.25 -9.02 -2.72
CA GLN A 35 -2.60 -10.43 -2.80
C GLN A 35 -2.63 -10.85 -4.27
N ARG A 36 -2.04 -12.00 -4.60
CA ARG A 36 -2.03 -12.56 -5.96
C ARG A 36 -1.61 -11.54 -7.05
N GLY A 37 -0.67 -10.64 -6.73
CA GLY A 37 -0.18 -9.60 -7.64
C GLY A 37 -1.11 -8.38 -7.80
N GLN A 38 -2.22 -8.31 -7.08
CA GLN A 38 -3.16 -7.18 -7.10
C GLN A 38 -3.10 -6.40 -5.80
N VAL A 39 -3.43 -5.10 -5.86
CA VAL A 39 -3.40 -4.20 -4.70
C VAL A 39 -4.70 -4.28 -3.92
N VAL A 40 -4.59 -4.49 -2.62
CA VAL A 40 -5.70 -4.50 -1.66
C VAL A 40 -5.84 -3.13 -1.00
N ALA A 41 -4.71 -2.54 -0.56
CA ALA A 41 -4.71 -1.25 0.14
C ALA A 41 -3.38 -0.51 -0.01
N TYR A 42 -3.46 0.81 0.14
CA TYR A 42 -2.31 1.69 0.30
C TYR A 42 -2.33 2.28 1.71
N ALA A 43 -1.17 2.34 2.34
CA ALA A 43 -0.99 3.04 3.60
C ALA A 43 0.19 4.01 3.44
N SER A 44 0.03 5.24 3.91
CA SER A 44 1.15 6.18 3.98
C SER A 44 1.06 6.98 5.27
N ARG A 45 2.22 7.27 5.84
CA ARG A 45 2.33 8.05 7.07
C ARG A 45 3.58 8.93 7.00
N GLN A 46 3.37 10.22 7.25
CA GLN A 46 4.48 11.15 7.45
C GLN A 46 5.22 10.82 8.74
N LEU A 47 6.55 10.76 8.69
CA LEU A 47 7.35 10.60 9.89
C LEU A 47 7.28 11.91 10.68
N LYS A 48 7.01 11.81 11.98
CA LYS A 48 7.21 12.95 12.88
C LYS A 48 8.72 13.12 13.05
N VAL A 49 9.20 14.32 12.75
CA VAL A 49 10.54 14.78 13.14
C VAL A 49 10.53 15.08 14.63
#